data_AF-A0A5E4J3C7-F1
#
_entry.id   AF-A0A5E4J3C7-F1
#
_cell.length_a   1.000
_cell.length_b   1.000
_cell.length_c   1.000
_cell.angle_alpha   90.00
_cell.angle_beta   90.00
_cell.angle_gamma   90.00
#
_symmetry.space_group_name_H-M   'P 1'
#
loop_
_entity.id
_entity.type
_entity.pdbx_description
1 polymer ?
#
loop_
_entity_poly.entity_id
_entity_poly.type
_entity_poly.pdbx_seq_one_letter_code
_entity_poly.pdbx_strand_id
1 'polypeptide(L)' 'MELARSLLVFLLAGLYEIGGGYLMWLSIREDKGIWVAVLVGAIMVLYGIIPTFQPAKLWQSLCCIR' A
#
# COMPACT_ATOMS: atom_id res chain seq x y z
N MET A 1 12.54 -9.22 -13.55
CA MET A 1 11.65 -8.05 -13.42
C MET A 1 10.92 -8.00 -12.06
N GLU A 2 11.53 -8.48 -10.98
CA GLU A 2 10.88 -8.53 -9.64
C GLU A 2 11.23 -7.29 -8.78
N LEU A 3 12.46 -6.76 -8.96
CA LEU A 3 12.97 -5.57 -8.29
C LEU A 3 12.21 -4.30 -8.67
N ALA A 4 11.96 -4.10 -9.97
CA ALA A 4 11.20 -2.95 -10.46
C ALA A 4 9.76 -2.93 -9.89
N ARG A 5 9.13 -4.11 -9.78
CA ARG A 5 7.81 -4.26 -9.17
C ARG A 5 7.83 -3.93 -7.67
N SER A 6 8.83 -4.42 -6.93
CA SER A 6 8.98 -4.12 -5.50
C SER A 6 9.22 -2.64 -5.23
N LEU A 7 10.07 -1.99 -6.03
CA LEU A 7 10.33 -0.55 -5.94
C LEU A 7 9.08 0.29 -6.22
N LEU A 8 8.30 -0.09 -7.24
CA LEU A 8 7.04 0.58 -7.58
C LEU A 8 6.05 0.50 -6.42
N VAL A 9 5.83 -0.70 -5.87
CA VAL A 9 4.91 -0.93 -4.74
C VAL A 9 5.38 -0.18 -3.49
N PHE A 10 6.70 -0.08 -3.25
CA PHE A 10 7.26 0.67 -2.14
C PHE A 10 7.00 2.18 -2.25
N LEU A 11 7.25 2.77 -3.42
CA LEU A 11 6.93 4.19 -3.67
C LEU A 11 5.43 4.47 -3.54
N LEU A 12 4.60 3.61 -4.12
CA LEU A 12 3.15 3.70 -4.05
C LEU A 12 2.65 3.61 -2.59
N ALA A 13 3.19 2.69 -1.79
CA ALA A 13 2.84 2.53 -0.38
C ALA A 13 3.19 3.79 0.43
N GLY A 14 4.40 4.34 0.27
CA GLY A 14 4.79 5.57 0.96
C GLY A 14 3.93 6.79 0.56
N LEU A 15 3.57 6.90 -0.72
CA LEU A 15 2.68 7.95 -1.21
C LEU A 15 1.28 7.82 -0.63
N TYR A 16 0.79 6.60 -0.47
CA TYR A 16 -0.52 6.32 0.11
C TYR A 16 -0.54 6.57 1.63
N GLU A 17 0.55 6.30 2.33
CA GLU A 17 0.66 6.53 3.78
C GLU A 17 0.67 8.03 4.13
N ILE A 18 1.52 8.81 3.45
CA ILE A 18 1.59 10.25 3.66
C ILE A 18 0.36 10.96 3.05
N GLY A 19 -0.06 10.54 1.85
CA GLY A 19 -1.19 11.12 1.13
C GLY A 19 -2.54 10.82 1.79
N GLY A 20 -2.74 9.60 2.30
CA GLY A 20 -3.93 9.19 3.05
C GLY A 20 -4.09 9.97 4.35
N GLY A 21 -2.99 10.13 5.11
CA GLY A 21 -2.98 10.96 6.32
C GLY A 21 -3.29 12.43 6.04
N TYR A 22 -2.76 12.98 4.94
CA TYR A 22 -3.05 14.36 4.53
C TYR A 22 -4.51 14.57 4.12
N LEU A 23 -5.08 13.66 3.34
CA LEU A 23 -6.50 13.68 2.95
C LEU A 23 -7.43 13.54 4.17
N MET A 24 -7.05 12.72 5.15
CA MET A 24 -7.75 12.62 6.43
C MET A 24 -7.73 13.95 7.18
N TRP A 25 -6.57 14.60 7.29
CA TRP A 25 -6.46 15.92 7.94
C TRP A 25 -7.28 16.99 7.21
N LEU A 26 -7.25 17.01 5.88
CA LEU A 26 -8.08 17.90 5.08
C LEU A 26 -9.57 17.66 5.33
N SER A 27 -9.99 16.40 5.44
CA SER A 27 -11.40 16.05 5.70
C SER A 27 -11.89 16.56 7.07
N ILE A 28 -11.02 16.58 8.08
CA ILE A 28 -11.34 17.09 9.42
C ILE A 28 -11.39 18.63 9.42
N ARG A 29 -10.54 19.30 8.63
CA ARG A 29 -10.49 20.76 8.55
C ARG A 29 -11.61 21.38 7.73
N GLU A 30 -12.02 20.71 6.66
CA GLU A 30 -12.97 21.28 5.70
C GLU A 30 -14.43 20.92 6.02
N ASP A 31 -14.69 20.15 7.09
CA ASP A 31 -15.99 19.52 7.45
C ASP A 31 -16.64 18.76 6.27
N LYS A 32 -15.86 18.47 5.22
CA LYS A 32 -16.29 17.75 4.03
C LYS A 32 -16.30 16.27 4.34
N GLY A 33 -17.27 15.88 5.18
CA GLY A 33 -17.81 14.54 5.35
C GLY A 33 -16.80 13.43 5.61
N ILE A 34 -16.91 12.81 6.77
CA ILE A 34 -16.32 11.50 7.14
C ILE A 34 -16.35 10.46 6.01
N TRP A 35 -17.30 10.56 5.08
CA TRP A 35 -17.35 9.79 3.84
C TRP A 35 -16.07 9.82 3.00
N VAL A 36 -15.42 10.98 2.83
CA VAL A 36 -14.17 11.09 2.04
C VAL A 36 -13.04 10.36 2.75
N ALA A 37 -12.96 10.49 4.08
CA ALA A 37 -12.01 9.78 4.91
C ALA A 37 -12.18 8.25 4.84
N VAL A 38 -13.42 7.77 4.95
CA VAL A 38 -13.74 6.33 4.88
C VAL A 38 -13.43 5.76 3.49
N LEU A 39 -13.70 6.52 2.43
CA LEU A 39 -13.46 6.09 1.05
C LEU A 39 -11.96 6.01 0.74
N VAL A 40 -11.17 6.97 1.22
CA VAL A 40 -9.70 6.95 1.14
C VAL A 40 -9.12 5.77 1.93
N GLY A 41 -9.59 5.53 3.16
CA GLY A 41 -9.16 4.39 3.98
C GLY A 41 -9.50 3.04 3.35
N ALA A 42 -10.69 2.90 2.74
CA ALA A 42 -11.11 1.68 2.09
C ALA A 42 -10.24 1.33 0.87
N ILE A 43 -9.89 2.33 0.04
CA ILE A 43 -9.01 2.13 -1.12
C ILE A 43 -7.59 1.77 -0.64
N MET A 44 -7.11 2.37 0.46
CA MET A 44 -5.82 2.08 1.08
C MET A 44 -5.69 0.62 1.53
N VAL A 45 -6.70 0.11 2.24
CA VAL A 45 -6.74 -1.27 2.73
C VAL A 45 -6.80 -2.26 1.57
N LEU A 46 -7.64 -1.98 0.56
CA LEU A 46 -7.69 -2.80 -0.65
C LEU A 46 -6.35 -2.82 -1.39
N TYR A 47 -5.66 -1.68 -1.45
CA TYR A 47 -4.35 -1.59 -2.12
C TYR A 47 -3.26 -2.38 -1.38
N GLY A 48 -3.30 -2.44 -0.05
CA GLY A 48 -2.37 -3.24 0.77
C GLY A 48 -2.56 -4.76 0.67
N ILE A 49 -3.74 -5.22 0.25
CA ILE A 49 -4.06 -6.65 0.06
C ILE A 49 -3.56 -7.18 -1.30
N ILE A 50 -3.45 -6.31 -2.30
CA ILE A 50 -2.93 -6.68 -3.64
C ILE A 50 -1.50 -7.24 -3.61
N PRO A 51 -0.52 -6.63 -2.90
CA PRO A 51 0.85 -7.16 -2.84
C PRO A 51 1.00 -8.44 -2.01
N THR A 52 0.04 -8.80 -1.15
CA THR A 52 0.09 -10.05 -0.36
C THR A 52 -0.12 -11.31 -1.21
N PHE A 53 -0.64 -11.17 -2.44
CA PHE A 53 -0.75 -12.26 -3.40
C PHE A 53 0.53 -12.52 -4.20
N GLN A 54 1.64 -11.85 -3.89
CA GLN A 54 2.89 -12.07 -4.59
C GLN A 54 3.59 -13.34 -4.08
N PRO A 55 3.80 -14.37 -4.94
CA PRO A 55 4.45 -15.60 -4.50
C PRO A 55 5.91 -15.32 -4.19
N ALA A 56 6.30 -15.51 -2.92
CA ALA A 56 7.67 -15.42 -2.46
C ALA A 56 8.50 -16.61 -2.98
N LYS A 57 8.78 -16.63 -4.29
CA LYS A 57 9.60 -17.66 -4.95
C LYS A 57 11.09 -17.62 -4.60
N LEU A 58 11.53 -16.63 -3.80
CA LEU A 58 12.96 -16.40 -3.53
C LEU A 58 13.53 -17.26 -2.39
N TRP A 59 12.70 -17.80 -1.48
CA TRP A 59 13.18 -18.53 -0.30
C TRP A 59 13.28 -20.05 -0.49
N GLN A 60 12.63 -20.63 -1.50
CA GLN A 60 12.59 -22.08 -1.71
C GLN A 60 13.80 -22.64 -2.47
N SER A 61 14.57 -21.82 -3.19
CA SER A 61 15.75 -22.27 -3.93
C SER A 61 17.04 -22.35 -3.08
N LEU A 62 17.07 -21.78 -1.87
CA LEU A 62 18.24 -21.83 -0.99
C LEU A 62 18.34 -23.13 -0.16
N CYS A 63 17.28 -23.92 -0.04
CA CYS A 63 17.30 -25.16 0.74
C CYS A 63 18.18 -26.27 0.11
N CYS A 64 18.64 -26.08 -1.14
CA CYS A 64 19.50 -27.02 -1.86
C CYS A 64 20.96 -26.54 -1.99
N ILE A 65 21.37 -25.49 -1.26
CA ILE A 65 22.78 -25.00 -1.19
C ILE A 65 23.37 -25.29 0.21
N ARG A 66 23.10 -26.48 0.74
CA ARG A 66 23.96 -27.13 1.72
C ARG A 66 24.38 -28.48 1.19
#